data_AF-A0A922YIV5-F1
#
_entry.id   AF-A0A922YIV5-F1
#
_cell.length_a   1.000
_cell.length_b   1.000
_cell.length_c   1.000
_cell.angle_alpha   90.00
_cell.angle_beta   90.00
_cell.angle_gamma   90.00
#
_symmetry.space_group_name_H-M   'P 1'
#
loop_
_entity.id
_entity.type
_entity.pdbx_description
1 polymer ?
#
loop_
_entity_poly.entity_id
_entity_poly.type
_entity_poly.pdbx_seq_one_letter_code
_entity_poly.pdbx_strand_id
1 'polypeptide(L)'
;MNKVFDIGKFDLDVTLRDAALDPNCRPTKRMLANASIGVEPFDAYYSARELYETLQGVFQGLPNAKARLTQILSCHCDDYQRCLYYALAGRGVVQMLDDLEWLFELLGPRCQMSGHILRSGQHPAPMVNPYVSSEPDGPVPARNADFTEGPSWYLDPGLGGMVEE
;
A
#
# COMPACT_ATOMS: atom_id res chain seq x y z
N MET A 1 29.41 -4.35 36.64
CA MET A 1 29.62 -3.29 35.64
C MET A 1 28.57 -3.47 34.56
N ASN A 2 27.48 -2.68 34.56
CA ASN A 2 26.47 -2.76 33.51
C ASN A 2 27.05 -2.16 32.24
N LYS A 3 27.39 -3.01 31.26
CA LYS A 3 27.76 -2.55 29.93
C LYS A 3 26.50 -2.00 29.26
N VAL A 4 26.49 -0.70 28.98
CA VAL A 4 25.49 -0.07 28.12
C VAL A 4 26.03 -0.16 26.70
N PHE A 5 25.33 -0.87 25.82
CA PHE A 5 25.65 -0.93 24.40
C PHE A 5 24.85 0.14 23.67
N ASP A 6 25.51 0.93 22.83
CA ASP A 6 24.83 1.83 21.91
C ASP A 6 24.26 1.01 20.75
N ILE A 7 22.96 0.71 20.84
CA ILE A 7 22.21 -0.12 19.90
C ILE A 7 21.48 0.69 18.82
N GLY A 8 21.64 2.02 18.81
CA GLY A 8 20.98 2.91 17.85
C GLY A 8 19.46 3.04 18.03
N LYS A 9 18.78 3.54 16.99
CA LYS A 9 17.32 3.72 16.97
C LYS A 9 16.65 2.55 16.27
N PHE A 10 15.42 2.23 16.67
CA PHE A 10 14.62 1.19 16.03
C PHE A 10 14.28 1.58 14.58
N ASP A 11 14.58 0.69 13.63
CA ASP A 11 14.25 0.86 12.23
C ASP A 11 12.86 0.28 11.93
N LEU A 12 11.88 1.17 11.70
CA LEU A 12 10.51 0.78 11.40
C LEU A 12 10.34 0.20 9.99
N ASP A 13 11.32 0.38 9.10
CA ASP A 13 11.24 -0.05 7.70
C ASP A 13 11.98 -1.37 7.44
N VAL A 14 12.66 -1.95 8.43
CA VAL A 14 13.49 -3.15 8.24
C VAL A 14 12.71 -4.29 7.57
N THR A 15 11.51 -4.58 8.04
CA THR A 15 10.65 -5.63 7.46
C THR A 15 10.23 -5.32 6.03
N LEU A 16 9.98 -4.04 5.71
CA LEU A 16 9.64 -3.63 4.35
C LEU A 16 10.84 -3.76 3.42
N ARG A 17 12.05 -3.42 3.89
CA ARG A 17 13.30 -3.57 3.12
C ARG A 17 13.62 -5.03 2.84
N ASP A 18 13.43 -5.90 3.83
CA ASP A 18 13.60 -7.34 3.67
C ASP A 18 12.60 -7.88 2.64
N ALA A 19 11.31 -7.54 2.79
CA ALA A 19 10.27 -7.96 1.86
C ALA A 19 10.48 -7.42 0.44
N ALA A 20 10.97 -6.19 0.30
CA ALA A 20 11.27 -5.54 -0.97
C ALA A 20 12.36 -6.26 -1.79
N LEU A 21 13.22 -7.04 -1.13
CA LEU A 21 14.35 -7.74 -1.74
C LEU A 21 14.17 -9.26 -1.77
N ASP A 22 13.15 -9.81 -1.10
CA ASP A 22 12.92 -11.25 -1.02
C ASP A 22 12.54 -11.85 -2.40
N PRO A 23 13.35 -12.74 -2.99
CA PRO A 23 13.04 -13.37 -4.26
C PRO A 23 11.80 -14.27 -4.20
N ASN A 24 11.41 -14.75 -3.00
CA ASN A 24 10.23 -15.58 -2.80
C ASN A 24 8.92 -14.78 -2.75
N CYS A 25 9.00 -13.47 -2.52
CA CYS A 25 7.84 -12.59 -2.65
C CYS A 25 7.43 -12.46 -4.13
N ARG A 26 6.14 -12.29 -4.41
CA ARG A 26 5.70 -11.94 -5.77
C ARG A 26 6.29 -10.58 -6.17
N PRO A 27 6.56 -10.32 -7.46
CA PRO A 27 7.04 -9.02 -7.92
C PRO A 27 6.16 -7.84 -7.45
N THR A 28 4.84 -8.02 -7.45
CA THR A 28 3.87 -7.01 -6.97
C THR A 28 3.98 -6.76 -5.47
N LYS A 29 4.15 -7.80 -4.64
CA LYS A 29 4.44 -7.66 -3.19
C LYS A 29 5.71 -6.85 -2.95
N ARG A 30 6.77 -7.12 -3.72
CA ARG A 30 8.00 -6.31 -3.65
C ARG A 30 7.76 -4.87 -4.06
N MET A 31 6.97 -4.61 -5.11
CA MET A 31 6.63 -3.24 -5.55
C MET A 31 5.87 -2.48 -4.44
N LEU A 32 4.88 -3.12 -3.82
CA LEU A 32 4.13 -2.52 -2.70
C LEU A 32 5.04 -2.22 -1.51
N ALA A 33 5.91 -3.17 -1.12
CA ALA A 33 6.85 -2.95 -0.03
C ALA A 33 7.78 -1.76 -0.33
N ASN A 34 8.31 -1.66 -1.56
CA ASN A 34 9.13 -0.52 -1.98
C ASN A 34 8.36 0.81 -1.94
N ALA A 35 7.09 0.83 -2.35
CA ALA A 35 6.25 2.03 -2.31
C ALA A 35 5.97 2.52 -0.87
N SER A 36 5.96 1.61 0.12
CA SER A 36 5.67 1.95 1.52
C SER A 36 6.90 2.29 2.37
N ILE A 37 8.13 2.07 1.88
CA ILE A 37 9.35 2.44 2.62
C ILE A 37 9.38 3.96 2.82
N GLY A 38 9.63 4.42 4.04
CA GLY A 38 9.72 5.84 4.36
C GLY A 38 8.40 6.56 4.58
N VAL A 39 7.26 5.98 4.19
CA VAL A 39 5.91 6.53 4.42
C VAL A 39 5.57 6.46 5.90
N GLU A 40 4.95 7.49 6.46
CA GLU A 40 4.61 7.54 7.89
C GLU A 40 3.81 6.28 8.33
N PRO A 41 4.15 5.60 9.43
CA PRO A 41 3.56 4.30 9.80
C PRO A 41 2.02 4.24 9.94
N PHE A 42 1.38 5.28 10.48
CA PHE A 42 -0.08 5.32 10.60
C PHE A 42 -0.71 5.55 9.24
N ASP A 43 -0.20 6.54 8.49
CA ASP A 43 -0.66 6.84 7.14
C ASP A 43 -0.52 5.61 6.23
N ALA A 44 0.66 5.00 6.20
CA ALA A 44 0.93 3.80 5.42
C ALA A 44 -0.10 2.69 5.66
N TYR A 45 -0.39 2.38 6.93
CA TYR A 45 -1.33 1.33 7.32
C TYR A 45 -2.78 1.67 6.95
N TYR A 46 -3.27 2.84 7.34
CA TYR A 46 -4.67 3.20 7.12
C TYR A 46 -4.97 3.47 5.65
N SER A 47 -4.05 4.09 4.92
CA SER A 47 -4.21 4.37 3.49
C SER A 47 -4.20 3.08 2.65
N ALA A 48 -3.33 2.11 2.98
CA ALA A 48 -3.34 0.79 2.32
C ALA A 48 -4.60 -0.01 2.65
N ARG A 49 -5.03 0.01 3.92
CA ARG A 49 -6.26 -0.67 4.37
C ARG A 49 -7.51 -0.08 3.73
N GLU A 50 -7.62 1.25 3.65
CA GLU A 50 -8.74 1.91 2.98
C GLU A 50 -8.82 1.51 1.50
N LEU A 51 -7.68 1.45 0.81
CA LEU A 51 -7.64 1.01 -0.57
C LEU A 51 -8.12 -0.44 -0.71
N TYR A 52 -7.64 -1.35 0.15
CA TYR A 52 -8.10 -2.74 0.18
C TYR A 52 -9.60 -2.86 0.39
N GLU A 53 -10.13 -2.24 1.45
CA GLU A 53 -11.57 -2.32 1.80
C GLU A 53 -12.44 -1.77 0.66
N THR A 54 -11.96 -0.71 0.00
CA THR A 54 -12.65 -0.10 -1.13
C THR A 54 -12.65 -1.00 -2.37
N LEU A 55 -11.51 -1.59 -2.71
CA LEU A 55 -11.39 -2.54 -3.82
C LEU A 55 -12.22 -3.81 -3.57
N GLN A 56 -12.22 -4.30 -2.34
CA GLN A 56 -13.04 -5.44 -1.94
C GLN A 56 -14.53 -5.11 -2.12
N GLY A 57 -14.95 -3.90 -1.74
CA GLY A 57 -16.31 -3.44 -1.97
C GLY A 57 -16.67 -3.37 -3.45
N VAL A 58 -15.75 -2.92 -4.31
CA VAL A 58 -15.96 -2.91 -5.78
C VAL A 58 -16.12 -4.33 -6.29
N PHE A 59 -15.24 -5.25 -5.87
CA PHE A 59 -15.31 -6.66 -6.25
C PHE A 59 -16.62 -7.34 -5.83
N GLN A 60 -17.10 -7.04 -4.63
CA GLN A 60 -18.35 -7.58 -4.09
C GLN A 60 -19.62 -6.88 -4.64
N GLY A 61 -19.47 -5.84 -5.46
CA GLY A 61 -20.60 -5.05 -5.96
C GLY A 61 -21.33 -4.24 -4.88
N LEU A 62 -20.63 -3.82 -3.83
CA LEU A 62 -21.23 -3.04 -2.75
C LEU A 62 -21.67 -1.65 -3.26
N PRO A 63 -22.81 -1.13 -2.76
CA PRO A 63 -23.23 0.23 -3.06
C PRO A 63 -22.13 1.26 -2.74
N ASN A 64 -21.98 2.27 -3.59
CA ASN A 64 -21.01 3.36 -3.46
C ASN A 64 -19.51 2.98 -3.48
N ALA A 65 -19.14 1.71 -3.61
CA ALA A 65 -17.73 1.31 -3.60
C ALA A 65 -16.95 1.94 -4.77
N LYS A 66 -17.53 2.01 -5.97
CA LYS A 66 -16.94 2.71 -7.13
C LYS A 66 -16.77 4.21 -6.89
N ALA A 67 -17.74 4.84 -6.22
CA ALA A 67 -17.65 6.26 -5.87
C ALA A 67 -16.54 6.51 -4.84
N ARG A 68 -16.35 5.58 -3.89
CA ARG A 68 -15.24 5.64 -2.94
C ARG A 68 -13.89 5.40 -3.62
N LEU A 69 -13.78 4.42 -4.52
CA LEU A 69 -12.54 4.15 -5.25
C LEU A 69 -12.12 5.38 -6.05
N THR A 70 -13.06 5.98 -6.78
CA THR A 70 -12.77 7.17 -7.57
C THR A 70 -12.43 8.37 -6.70
N GLN A 71 -13.03 8.51 -5.52
CA GLN A 71 -12.63 9.53 -4.54
C GLN A 71 -11.18 9.34 -4.05
N ILE A 72 -10.78 8.11 -3.72
CA ILE A 72 -9.39 7.80 -3.31
C ILE A 72 -8.42 8.18 -4.43
N LEU A 73 -8.67 7.66 -5.63
CA LEU A 73 -7.77 7.86 -6.76
C LEU A 73 -7.77 9.32 -7.25
N SER A 74 -8.88 10.04 -7.13
CA SER A 74 -8.98 11.45 -7.52
C SER A 74 -8.63 12.43 -6.40
N CYS A 75 -8.14 11.97 -5.25
CA CYS A 75 -7.84 12.84 -4.12
C CYS A 75 -6.63 13.72 -4.44
N HIS A 76 -6.70 15.02 -4.17
CA HIS A 76 -5.58 15.95 -4.36
C HIS A 76 -4.59 15.93 -3.18
N CYS A 77 -4.32 14.74 -2.65
CA CYS A 77 -3.23 14.47 -1.73
C CYS A 77 -2.03 13.89 -2.51
N ASP A 78 -0.98 13.52 -1.78
CA ASP A 78 0.14 12.77 -2.32
C ASP A 78 -0.29 11.48 -3.05
N ASP A 79 0.69 10.88 -3.72
CA ASP A 79 0.47 9.77 -4.64
C ASP A 79 0.50 8.38 -3.98
N TYR A 80 0.56 8.25 -2.64
CA TYR A 80 0.79 6.94 -2.02
C TYR A 80 -0.28 5.91 -2.40
N GLN A 81 -1.58 6.20 -2.19
CA GLN A 81 -2.66 5.27 -2.55
C GLN A 81 -2.75 5.02 -4.07
N ARG A 82 -2.48 6.05 -4.90
CA ARG A 82 -2.43 5.90 -6.36
C ARG A 82 -1.28 4.98 -6.78
N CYS A 83 -0.11 5.14 -6.18
CA CYS A 83 1.07 4.32 -6.41
C CYS A 83 0.78 2.84 -6.11
N LEU A 84 0.18 2.54 -4.96
CA LEU A 84 -0.22 1.17 -4.60
C LEU A 84 -1.20 0.59 -5.62
N TYR A 85 -2.23 1.34 -6.00
CA TYR A 85 -3.24 0.88 -6.97
C TYR A 85 -2.61 0.57 -8.34
N TYR A 86 -1.81 1.51 -8.89
CA TYR A 86 -1.20 1.34 -10.20
C TYR A 86 -0.08 0.30 -10.24
N ALA A 87 0.59 0.03 -9.11
CA ALA A 87 1.54 -1.08 -8.98
C ALA A 87 0.88 -2.45 -9.22
N LEU A 88 -0.43 -2.56 -8.93
CA LEU A 88 -1.20 -3.80 -9.03
C LEU A 88 -2.11 -3.87 -10.26
N ALA A 89 -2.23 -2.78 -11.02
CA ALA A 89 -3.11 -2.73 -12.18
C ALA A 89 -2.79 -3.83 -13.21
N GLY A 90 -3.83 -4.52 -13.68
CA GLY A 90 -3.72 -5.59 -14.68
C GLY A 90 -3.23 -6.93 -14.12
N ARG A 91 -3.48 -7.21 -12.83
CA ARG A 91 -3.16 -8.51 -12.20
C ARG A 91 -4.40 -9.34 -11.82
N GLY A 92 -5.60 -8.84 -12.10
CA GLY A 92 -6.84 -9.40 -11.58
C GLY A 92 -7.09 -8.97 -10.13
N VAL A 93 -8.34 -8.61 -9.82
CA VAL A 93 -8.73 -8.03 -8.53
C VAL A 93 -8.48 -8.97 -7.35
N VAL A 94 -8.54 -10.28 -7.55
CA VAL A 94 -8.24 -11.27 -6.50
C VAL A 94 -6.78 -11.18 -6.06
N GLN A 95 -5.83 -11.17 -7.01
CA GLN A 95 -4.42 -10.97 -6.70
C GLN A 95 -4.16 -9.58 -6.11
N MET A 96 -4.83 -8.53 -6.61
CA MET A 96 -4.70 -7.18 -6.04
C MET A 96 -5.07 -7.17 -4.54
N LEU A 97 -6.19 -7.83 -4.18
CA LEU A 97 -6.66 -7.92 -2.80
C LEU A 97 -5.69 -8.73 -1.93
N ASP A 98 -5.21 -9.87 -2.40
CA ASP A 98 -4.24 -10.72 -1.69
C ASP A 98 -2.88 -10.01 -1.50
N ASP A 99 -2.43 -9.21 -2.47
CA ASP A 99 -1.22 -8.40 -2.34
C ASP A 99 -1.39 -7.24 -1.34
N LEU A 100 -2.55 -6.57 -1.33
CA LEU A 100 -2.83 -5.48 -0.37
C LEU A 100 -3.07 -5.99 1.04
N GLU A 101 -3.71 -7.15 1.19
CA GLU A 101 -3.89 -7.82 2.48
C GLU A 101 -2.54 -8.13 3.11
N TRP A 102 -1.68 -8.80 2.35
CA TRP A 102 -0.31 -9.04 2.75
C TRP A 102 0.44 -7.75 3.12
N LEU A 103 0.24 -6.66 2.37
CA LEU A 103 0.90 -5.39 2.67
C LEU A 103 0.45 -4.84 4.04
N PHE A 104 -0.85 -4.72 4.29
CA PHE A 104 -1.29 -4.14 5.57
C PHE A 104 -1.02 -5.06 6.77
N GLU A 105 -0.82 -6.36 6.56
CA GLU A 105 -0.30 -7.29 7.58
C GLU A 105 1.14 -6.97 7.98
N LEU A 106 1.99 -6.48 7.05
CA LEU A 106 3.32 -5.97 7.37
C LEU A 106 3.27 -4.58 8.02
N LEU A 107 2.37 -3.72 7.55
CA LEU A 107 2.24 -2.34 8.03
C LEU A 107 1.59 -2.27 9.43
N GLY A 108 0.75 -3.24 9.79
CA GLY A 108 0.07 -3.28 11.09
C GLY A 108 1.04 -3.31 12.29
N PRO A 109 1.95 -4.29 12.38
CA PRO A 109 2.98 -4.33 13.41
C PRO A 109 3.90 -3.10 13.40
N ARG A 110 4.25 -2.59 12.21
CA ARG A 110 5.04 -1.36 12.02
C ARG A 110 4.34 -0.14 12.64
N CYS A 111 3.04 0.02 12.39
CA CYS A 111 2.20 1.07 12.96
C CYS A 111 2.08 0.93 14.49
N GLN A 112 1.84 -0.28 14.99
CA GLN A 112 1.76 -0.54 16.43
C GLN A 112 3.08 -0.22 17.15
N MET A 113 4.21 -0.62 16.57
CA MET A 113 5.54 -0.35 17.10
C MET A 113 5.85 1.16 17.10
N SER A 114 5.52 1.87 16.01
CA SER A 114 5.64 3.33 15.96
C SER A 114 4.87 3.99 17.12
N GLY A 115 3.61 3.59 17.33
CA GLY A 115 2.82 4.07 18.46
C GLY A 115 3.43 3.74 19.82
N HIS A 116 4.06 2.58 19.99
CA HIS A 116 4.75 2.22 21.23
C HIS A 116 5.97 3.12 21.48
N ILE A 117 6.82 3.30 20.45
CA ILE A 117 8.02 4.16 20.51
C ILE A 117 7.62 5.59 20.87
N LEU A 118 6.63 6.16 20.20
CA LEU A 118 6.15 7.53 20.45
C LEU A 118 5.63 7.71 21.88
N ARG A 119 4.84 6.75 22.39
CA ARG A 119 4.34 6.78 23.79
C ARG A 119 5.45 6.66 24.82
N SER A 120 6.58 6.04 24.47
CA SER A 120 7.75 5.93 25.35
C SER A 120 8.65 7.18 25.37
N GLY A 121 8.30 8.22 24.59
CA GLY A 121 9.12 9.43 24.45
C GLY A 121 10.39 9.21 23.62
N GLN A 122 10.44 8.12 22.86
CA GLN A 122 11.53 7.79 21.95
C GLN A 122 11.16 8.15 20.50
N HIS A 123 12.16 8.12 19.63
CA HIS A 123 11.98 8.32 18.19
C HIS A 123 12.60 7.15 17.41
N PRO A 124 11.93 6.68 16.35
CA PRO A 124 12.50 5.67 15.47
C PRO A 124 13.68 6.25 14.66
N ALA A 125 14.39 5.39 13.94
CA ALA A 125 15.32 5.81 12.91
C ALA A 125 14.61 6.75 11.91
N PRO A 126 15.29 7.77 11.37
CA PRO A 126 14.70 8.67 10.39
C PRO A 126 14.14 7.91 9.19
N MET A 127 12.91 8.24 8.82
CA MET A 127 12.26 7.75 7.60
C MET A 127 12.27 8.88 6.58
N VAL A 128 12.69 8.58 5.35
CA VAL A 128 12.69 9.55 4.25
C VAL A 128 11.47 9.25 3.39
N ASN A 129 10.46 10.11 3.48
CA ASN A 129 9.23 9.95 2.70
C ASN A 129 9.52 10.16 1.21
N PRO A 130 9.26 9.16 0.32
CA PRO A 130 9.42 9.34 -1.12
C PRO A 130 8.39 10.30 -1.73
N TYR A 131 7.24 10.49 -1.07
CA TYR A 131 6.18 11.44 -1.45
C TYR A 131 6.44 12.78 -0.75
N VAL A 132 7.28 13.61 -1.38
CA VAL A 132 7.84 14.83 -0.77
C VAL A 132 6.85 16.00 -0.71
N SER A 133 5.77 15.93 -1.48
CA SER A 133 4.71 16.94 -1.55
C SER A 133 3.40 16.36 -1.02
N SER A 134 2.57 17.20 -0.41
CA SER A 134 1.18 16.86 -0.11
C SER A 134 0.25 16.98 -1.33
N GLU A 135 0.80 17.40 -2.48
CA GLU A 135 0.09 17.50 -3.75
C GLU A 135 0.44 16.30 -4.65
N PRO A 136 -0.41 15.98 -5.64
CA PRO A 136 -0.10 14.96 -6.63
C PRO A 136 1.19 15.24 -7.41
N ASP A 137 1.99 14.19 -7.63
CA ASP A 137 3.17 14.21 -8.49
C ASP A 137 2.81 14.23 -9.98
N GLY A 138 1.64 13.68 -10.32
CA GLY A 138 1.23 13.41 -11.70
C GLY A 138 -0.27 13.61 -11.98
N PRO A 139 -0.75 13.12 -13.13
CA PRO A 139 -2.15 13.25 -13.53
C PRO A 139 -3.09 12.62 -12.51
N VAL A 140 -4.11 13.39 -12.10
CA VAL A 140 -5.18 12.90 -11.24
C VAL A 140 -6.37 12.48 -12.11
N PRO A 141 -6.87 11.23 -12.00
CA PRO A 141 -8.03 10.80 -12.76
C PRO A 141 -9.29 11.59 -12.34
N ALA A 142 -10.20 11.80 -13.28
CA ALA A 142 -11.48 12.43 -13.00
C ALA A 142 -12.32 11.59 -12.02
N ARG A 143 -13.03 12.26 -11.11
CA ARG A 143 -13.92 11.62 -10.14
C ARG A 143 -15.23 11.18 -10.81
N ASN A 144 -15.20 10.04 -11.48
CA ASN A 144 -16.36 9.44 -12.15
C ASN A 144 -16.62 8.01 -11.65
N ALA A 145 -17.73 7.81 -10.94
CA ALA A 145 -18.12 6.52 -10.38
C ALA A 145 -18.68 5.51 -11.42
N ASP A 146 -19.04 5.99 -12.63
CA ASP A 146 -19.65 5.18 -13.68
C ASP A 146 -18.60 4.53 -14.61
N PHE A 147 -17.44 4.17 -14.07
CA PHE A 147 -16.39 3.50 -14.84
C PHE A 147 -16.69 2.00 -15.01
N THR A 148 -16.18 1.44 -16.11
CA THR A 148 -16.24 0.01 -16.40
C THR A 148 -14.87 -0.62 -16.21
N GLU A 149 -14.83 -1.72 -15.47
CA GLU A 149 -13.65 -2.55 -15.31
C GLU A 149 -13.37 -3.32 -16.60
N GLY A 150 -12.11 -3.29 -17.05
CA GLY A 150 -11.68 -4.06 -18.22
C GLY A 150 -11.47 -5.54 -17.92
N PRO A 151 -11.23 -6.39 -18.94
CA PRO A 151 -11.02 -7.83 -18.77
C PRO A 151 -9.93 -8.20 -17.76
N SER A 152 -8.80 -7.48 -17.75
CA SER A 152 -7.68 -7.71 -16.81
C SER A 152 -8.00 -7.41 -15.34
N TRP A 153 -9.20 -6.89 -15.04
CA TRP A 153 -9.72 -6.79 -13.69
C TRP A 153 -10.22 -8.14 -13.17
N TYR A 154 -10.78 -8.96 -14.06
CA TYR A 154 -11.37 -10.25 -13.72
C TYR A 154 -10.45 -11.42 -14.05
N LEU A 155 -9.58 -11.23 -15.04
CA LEU A 155 -8.62 -12.22 -15.50
C LEU A 155 -7.29 -12.02 -14.79
N ASP A 156 -6.95 -13.01 -13.96
CA ASP A 156 -5.65 -13.09 -13.28
C ASP A 156 -4.70 -13.96 -14.11
N PRO A 157 -3.61 -13.39 -14.67
CA PRO A 157 -2.62 -14.15 -15.44
C PRO A 157 -1.96 -15.29 -14.65
N GLY A 158 -1.80 -15.12 -13.33
CA GLY A 158 -1.26 -16.13 -12.42
C GLY A 158 -2.22 -17.30 -12.17
N LEU A 159 -3.51 -17.11 -12.46
CA LEU A 159 -4.55 -18.16 -12.40
C LEU A 159 -4.97 -18.65 -13.80
N GLY A 160 -4.20 -18.32 -14.84
CA GLY A 160 -4.47 -18.76 -16.23
C GLY A 160 -5.51 -17.91 -16.95
N GLY A 161 -5.86 -16.73 -16.44
CA GLY A 161 -6.70 -15.76 -17.14
C GLY A 161 -5.99 -15.23 -18.38
N MET A 162 -6.52 -15.54 -19.56
CA MET A 162 -6.01 -15.06 -20.85
C MET A 162 -7.01 -14.09 -21.47
N VAL A 163 -6.51 -13.00 -22.05
CA VAL A 163 -7.29 -12.14 -22.95
C VAL A 163 -7.00 -12.63 -24.37
N GLU A 164 -7.98 -13.22 -25.03
CA GLU A 164 -7.90 -13.52 -26.46
C GLU A 164 -8.20 -12.24 -27.25
N GLU A 165 -7.42 -11.97 -28.31
CA GLU A 165 -7.57 -10.80 -29.20
C GLU A 165 -8.79 -10.90 -30.12
#